data_AF-A0A937NCD3-F1
#
_entry.id   AF-A0A937NCD3-F1
#
_cell.length_a   1.000
_cell.length_b   1.000
_cell.length_c   1.000
_cell.angle_alpha   90.00
_cell.angle_beta   90.00
_cell.angle_gamma   90.00
#
_symmetry.space_group_name_H-M   'P 1'
#
loop_
_entity.id
_entity.type
_entity.pdbx_description
1 polymer ?
#
loop_
_entity_poly.entity_id
_entity_poly.type
_entity_poly.pdbx_seq_one_letter_code
_entity_poly.pdbx_strand_id
1 'polypeptide(L)' 'KVLFQAISDEDVAVRLWATRTLGELGRGWTRVTKLLTDAQDDPDEAVRQAAAKALEEIRASSGAETSAKVETGPPAR' A
#
# COMPACT_ATOMS: atom_id res chain seq x y z
N LYS A 1 16.59 5.19 0.77
CA LYS A 1 16.90 4.46 2.04
C LYS A 1 16.21 5.08 3.26
N VAL A 2 16.12 6.41 3.35
CA VAL A 2 15.56 7.12 4.52
C VAL A 2 14.15 6.67 4.92
N LEU A 3 13.21 6.55 3.97
CA LEU A 3 11.83 6.11 4.26
C LEU A 3 11.73 4.71 4.89
N PHE A 4 12.66 3.80 4.55
CA PHE A 4 12.69 2.45 5.12
C PHE A 4 13.15 2.42 6.58
N GLN A 5 13.91 3.43 7.02
CA GLN A 5 14.30 3.58 8.42
C GLN A 5 13.24 4.36 9.19
N ALA A 6 12.61 5.34 8.54
CA ALA A 6 11.59 6.19 9.15
C ALA A 6 10.31 5.44 9.58
N ILE A 7 10.01 4.27 9.00
CA ILE A 7 8.87 3.43 9.43
C ILE A 7 9.08 2.79 10.80
N SER A 8 10.31 2.78 11.32
CA SER A 8 10.65 2.27 12.66
C SER A 8 11.23 3.36 13.55
N ASP A 9 10.96 4.62 13.21
CA ASP A 9 11.40 5.77 14.01
C ASP A 9 10.70 5.80 15.38
N GLU A 10 11.35 6.37 16.38
CA GLU A 10 10.78 6.51 17.72
C GLU A 10 9.61 7.49 17.71
N ASP A 11 9.66 8.50 16.85
CA ASP A 11 8.59 9.49 16.69
C ASP A 11 7.43 8.93 15.85
N VAL A 12 6.26 8.87 16.48
CA VAL A 12 4.99 8.45 15.86
C VAL A 12 4.68 9.27 14.61
N ALA A 13 4.94 10.57 14.62
CA ALA A 13 4.70 11.42 13.46
C ALA A 13 5.59 10.99 12.30
N VAL A 14 6.87 10.72 12.55
CA VAL A 14 7.82 10.27 11.53
C VAL A 14 7.38 8.93 10.94
N ARG A 15 6.97 7.96 11.77
CA ARG A 15 6.43 6.67 11.31
C ARG A 15 5.17 6.83 10.48
N LEU A 16 4.25 7.70 10.90
CA LEU A 16 3.01 7.98 10.19
C LEU A 16 3.27 8.58 8.80
N TRP A 17 4.13 9.59 8.72
CA TRP A 17 4.52 10.21 7.46
C TRP A 17 5.21 9.21 6.55
N ALA A 18 6.15 8.42 7.08
CA ALA A 18 6.81 7.36 6.32
C ALA A 18 5.82 6.36 5.74
N THR A 19 4.86 5.89 6.54
CA THR A 19 3.82 4.92 6.14
C THR A 19 2.95 5.48 5.01
N ARG A 20 2.51 6.73 5.11
CA ARG A 20 1.71 7.39 4.07
C ARG A 20 2.50 7.55 2.77
N THR A 21 3.72 8.10 2.86
CA THR A 21 4.58 8.29 1.69
C THR A 21 4.95 6.97 1.03
N LEU A 22 5.14 5.90 1.80
CA LEU A 22 5.35 4.56 1.28
C LEU A 22 4.11 4.05 0.54
N GLY A 23 2.90 4.30 1.03
CA GLY A 23 1.66 3.99 0.31
C GLY A 23 1.58 4.66 -1.07
N GLU A 24 1.88 5.95 -1.13
CA GLU A 24 1.88 6.74 -2.38
C GLU A 24 2.96 6.29 -3.38
N LEU A 25 4.14 5.90 -2.86
CA LEU A 25 5.26 5.37 -3.64
C LEU A 25 5.05 3.92 -4.07
N GLY A 26 4.27 3.15 -3.30
CA GLY A 26 4.15 1.68 -3.32
C GLY A 26 3.51 1.06 -4.55
N ARG A 27 3.39 1.80 -5.64
CA ARG A 27 2.98 1.26 -6.95
C ARG A 27 4.11 0.37 -7.49
N GLY A 28 3.99 -0.93 -7.28
CA GLY A 28 4.85 -1.96 -7.91
C GLY A 28 6.04 -2.45 -7.09
N TRP A 29 6.20 -2.05 -5.82
CA TRP A 29 7.32 -2.48 -4.98
C TRP A 29 6.87 -3.49 -3.93
N THR A 30 7.16 -4.78 -4.14
CA THR A 30 6.86 -5.87 -3.18
C THR A 30 7.47 -5.62 -1.80
N ARG A 31 8.57 -4.86 -1.72
CA ARG A 31 9.16 -4.48 -0.43
C ARG A 31 8.26 -3.51 0.36
N VAL A 32 7.53 -2.64 -0.32
CA VAL A 32 6.63 -1.67 0.30
C VAL A 32 5.41 -2.36 0.89
N THR A 33 4.82 -3.31 0.17
CA THR A 33 3.66 -4.08 0.70
C THR A 33 4.01 -4.84 1.97
N LYS A 34 5.22 -5.42 2.05
CA LYS A 34 5.67 -6.08 3.28
C LYS A 34 5.77 -5.10 4.45
N LEU A 35 6.39 -3.95 4.25
CA LEU A 35 6.57 -2.95 5.32
C LEU A 35 5.25 -2.33 5.78
N LEU A 36 4.33 -2.09 4.85
CA LEU A 36 2.99 -1.64 5.21
C LEU A 36 2.20 -2.73 5.94
N THR A 37 2.48 -4.01 5.67
CA THR A 37 1.90 -5.11 6.45
C THR A 37 2.43 -5.09 7.88
N ASP A 38 3.75 -4.95 8.05
CA ASP A 38 4.38 -4.84 9.37
C ASP A 38 3.86 -3.61 10.15
N ALA A 39 3.56 -2.50 9.46
CA ALA A 39 3.01 -1.28 10.08
C ALA A 39 1.54 -1.41 10.53
N GLN A 40 0.83 -2.49 10.19
CA GLN A 40 -0.50 -2.77 10.76
C GLN A 40 -0.44 -3.18 12.22
N ASP A 41 0.73 -3.64 12.68
CA ASP A 41 0.98 -4.01 14.08
C ASP A 41 1.65 -2.87 14.87
N ASP A 42 1.73 -1.65 14.31
CA ASP A 42 2.31 -0.49 15.02
C ASP A 42 1.51 -0.21 16.31
N PRO A 43 2.17 0.16 17.42
CA PRO A 43 1.48 0.52 18.66
C PRO A 43 0.53 1.71 18.50
N ASP A 44 0.81 2.63 17.58
CA ASP A 44 -0.01 3.80 17.33
C ASP A 44 -1.15 3.53 16.33
N GLU A 45 -2.38 3.87 16.74
CA GLU A 45 -3.58 3.64 15.92
C GLU A 45 -3.56 4.43 14.61
N ALA A 46 -3.02 5.66 14.58
CA ALA A 46 -2.98 6.45 13.35
C ALA A 46 -2.03 5.82 12.31
N VAL A 47 -0.92 5.23 12.78
CA VAL A 47 0.00 4.48 11.91
C VAL A 47 -0.67 3.22 11.36
N ARG A 48 -1.38 2.45 12.21
CA ARG A 48 -2.14 1.26 11.76
C ARG A 48 -3.17 1.60 10.68
N GLN A 49 -3.94 2.67 10.88
CA GLN A 49 -4.94 3.12 9.92
C GLN A 49 -4.31 3.57 8.59
N ALA A 50 -3.19 4.30 8.66
CA ALA A 50 -2.46 4.71 7.46
C ALA A 50 -1.93 3.51 6.67
N ALA A 51 -1.41 2.49 7.37
CA ALA A 51 -0.93 1.26 6.77
C ALA A 51 -2.05 0.48 6.05
N ALA A 52 -3.22 0.35 6.67
CA ALA A 52 -4.39 -0.29 6.07
C ALA A 52 -4.85 0.42 4.79
N LYS A 53 -4.99 1.76 4.85
CA LYS A 53 -5.38 2.59 3.70
C LYS A 53 -4.36 2.49 2.55
N ALA A 54 -3.08 2.56 2.87
CA ALA A 54 -2.00 2.42 1.88
C ALA A 54 -2.03 1.06 1.18
N LEU A 55 -2.27 -0.03 1.92
CA LEU A 55 -2.41 -1.37 1.33
C LEU A 55 -3.64 -1.51 0.43
N GLU A 56 -4.77 -0.89 0.82
CA GLU A 56 -5.97 -0.85 0.00
C GLU A 56 -5.73 -0.10 -1.32
N GLU A 57 -5.09 1.07 -1.26
CA GLU A 57 -4.74 1.87 -2.45
C GLU A 57 -3.80 1.12 -3.39
N ILE A 58 -2.79 0.41 -2.85
CA ILE A 58 -1.89 -0.42 -3.65
C ILE A 58 -2.66 -1.57 -4.34
N ARG A 59 -3.60 -2.21 -3.65
CA ARG A 59 -4.44 -3.28 -4.22
C ARG A 59 -5.39 -2.75 -5.29
N ALA A 60 -6.07 -1.63 -5.03
CA ALA A 60 -6.97 -0.99 -5.97
C ALA A 60 -6.23 -0.53 -7.24
N SER A 61 -5.01 0.00 -7.09
CA SER A 61 -4.17 0.38 -8.22
C SER A 61 -3.59 -0.82 -8.98
N SER A 62 -3.31 -1.95 -8.31
CA SER A 62 -2.83 -3.18 -8.96
C SER A 62 -3.93 -3.93 -9.72
N GLY A 63 -5.20 -3.75 -9.33
CA GLY A 63 -6.36 -4.30 -10.03
C GLY A 63 -6.78 -3.53 -11.30
N ALA A 64 -6.26 -2.31 -11.49
CA ALA A 64 -6.59 -1.45 -12.63
C ALA A 64 -5.85 -1.83 -13.93
N GLU A 65 -4.84 -2.71 -13.87
CA GLU A 65 -4.12 -3.19 -15.07
C GLU A 65 -4.63 -4.55 -15.60
N THR A 66 -5.60 -5.21 -14.94
CA THR A 66 -6.16 -6.49 -15.43
C THR A 66 -7.66 -6.52 -15.67
N SER A 67 -8.38 -5.41 -15.47
CA SER A 67 -9.82 -5.33 -15.78
C SER A 67 -10.08 -4.56 -17.07
N ALA A 68 -9.38 -4.91 -18.16
CA ALA A 68 -9.65 -4.36 -19.49
C ALA A 68 -9.33 -5.33 -20.65
N LYS A 69 -9.63 -6.62 -20.50
CA LYS A 69 -9.95 -7.52 -21.65
C LYS A 69 -10.60 -8.81 -21.18
N VAL A 70 -11.87 -8.76 -20.76
CA VAL A 70 -12.76 -9.91 -20.99
C VAL A 70 -13.56 -9.58 -22.23
N GLU A 71 -13.00 -10.09 -23.33
CA GLU A 71 -13.58 -10.24 -24.63
C GLU A 71 -14.92 -10.97 -24.51
N THR A 72 -16.04 -10.25 -24.56
CA THR A 72 -17.32 -10.83 -24.94
C THR A 72 -17.47 -10.66 -26.45
N GLY A 73 -16.71 -11.44 -27.22
CA GLY A 73 -17.09 -11.79 -28.59
C GLY A 73 -18.32 -12.70 -28.57
N PRO A 74 -19.24 -12.62 -29.54
CA PRO A 74 -20.58 -13.20 -29.40
C PRO A 74 -20.59 -14.69 -29.77
N PRO A 75 -21.37 -15.55 -29.09
CA PRO A 75 -21.80 -16.80 -29.69
C PRO A 75 -23.17 -16.62 -30.35
N ALA A 76 -23.19 -16.97 -31.63
CA ALA A 76 -24.32 -16.94 -32.55
C ALA A 76 -25.49 -17.82 -32.11
N ARG A 77 -26.72 -17.34 -32.35
CA ARG A 77 -27.77 -18.04 -33.10
C ARG A 77 -28.91 -17.09 -33.45
#